data_AF-A0A7C4R6B2-F1
#
_entry.id   AF-A0A7C4R6B2-F1
#
_cell.length_a   1.000
_cell.length_b   1.000
_cell.length_c   1.000
_cell.angle_alpha   90.00
_cell.angle_beta   90.00
_cell.angle_gamma   90.00
#
_symmetry.space_group_name_H-M   'P 1'
#
loop_
_entity.id
_entity.type
_entity.pdbx_description
1 polymer ?
#
loop_
_entity_poly.entity_id
_entity_poly.type
_entity_poly.pdbx_seq_one_letter_code
_entity_poly.pdbx_strand_id
1 'polypeptide(L)'
;MSEVLRGGRVSGLKEDALKYISSIEHDKKIFEHVLDVNKAHVIMLMEKGIISGEDGSKILGALLELGENFSLRSDVEDIHVLIEEEVIKSVG
;
A
#
# COMPACT_ATOMS: atom_id res chain seq x y z
N MET A 1 -5.13 -10.21 10.07
CA MET A 1 -6.13 -10.40 9.00
C MET A 1 -6.44 -9.03 8.48
N SER A 2 -6.07 -8.75 7.23
CA SER A 2 -6.22 -7.42 6.65
C SER A 2 -7.67 -6.95 6.77
N GLU A 3 -7.88 -5.84 7.49
CA GLU A 3 -9.17 -5.15 7.55
C GLU A 3 -9.58 -4.55 6.20
N VAL A 4 -8.69 -4.60 5.20
CA VAL A 4 -8.73 -3.81 3.97
C VAL A 4 -9.47 -4.54 2.84
N LEU A 5 -10.27 -5.56 3.12
CA LEU A 5 -11.20 -6.08 2.13
C LEU A 5 -12.38 -5.10 1.99
N ARG A 6 -12.30 -4.22 0.99
CA ARG A 6 -13.29 -3.15 0.69
C ARG A 6 -13.47 -2.13 1.84
N GLY A 7 -12.40 -1.85 2.58
CA GLY A 7 -12.42 -0.91 3.71
C GLY A 7 -13.28 -1.40 4.87
N GLY A 8 -13.12 -2.67 5.27
CA GLY A 8 -13.81 -3.28 6.41
C GLY A 8 -15.31 -3.54 6.22
N ARG A 9 -15.87 -3.28 5.03
CA ARG A 9 -17.32 -3.43 4.77
C ARG A 9 -17.80 -4.87 4.73
N VAL A 10 -16.91 -5.82 4.47
CA VAL A 10 -17.21 -7.26 4.46
C VAL A 10 -16.38 -7.91 5.55
N SER A 11 -17.03 -8.26 6.66
CA SER A 11 -16.37 -8.95 7.76
C SER A 11 -16.29 -10.47 7.49
N GLY A 12 -15.16 -11.07 7.86
CA GLY A 12 -15.04 -12.53 7.97
C GLY A 12 -15.01 -13.29 6.64
N LEU A 13 -14.24 -12.83 5.66
CA LEU A 13 -13.91 -13.66 4.49
C LEU A 13 -13.12 -14.90 4.94
N LYS A 14 -13.51 -16.06 4.43
CA LYS A 14 -12.79 -17.31 4.68
C LYS A 14 -11.41 -17.25 4.00
N GLU A 15 -10.43 -17.91 4.61
CA GLU A 15 -9.03 -17.91 4.16
C GLU A 15 -8.87 -18.47 2.72
N ASP A 16 -9.71 -19.43 2.32
CA ASP A 16 -9.73 -19.98 0.97
C ASP A 16 -10.17 -18.95 -0.08
N ALA A 17 -11.20 -18.15 0.23
CA ALA A 17 -11.64 -17.06 -0.63
C ALA A 17 -10.56 -15.98 -0.77
N LEU A 18 -9.88 -15.64 0.31
CA LEU A 18 -8.76 -14.70 0.31
C LEU A 18 -7.61 -15.16 -0.59
N LYS A 19 -7.18 -16.43 -0.43
CA LYS A 19 -6.15 -17.02 -1.28
C LYS A 19 -6.57 -17.08 -2.75
N TYR A 20 -7.86 -17.30 -3.01
CA TYR A 20 -8.38 -17.38 -4.37
C TYR A 20 -8.38 -16.03 -5.09
N ILE A 21 -8.70 -14.93 -4.39
CA ILE A 21 -8.75 -13.59 -4.99
C ILE A 21 -7.40 -12.86 -4.99
N SER A 22 -6.45 -13.32 -4.18
CA SER A 22 -5.15 -12.66 -4.02
C SER A 22 -4.34 -12.67 -5.33
N SER A 23 -3.83 -11.49 -5.70
CA SER A 23 -2.92 -11.31 -6.83
C SER A 23 -1.47 -11.10 -6.41
N ILE A 24 -1.17 -11.07 -5.11
CA ILE A 24 0.12 -10.61 -4.56
C ILE A 24 1.35 -11.30 -5.16
N GLU A 25 1.29 -12.61 -5.39
CA GLU A 25 2.39 -13.38 -6.00
C GLU A 25 2.70 -12.94 -7.44
N HIS A 26 1.67 -12.50 -8.18
CA HIS A 26 1.81 -11.99 -9.54
C HIS A 26 2.24 -10.52 -9.56
N ASP A 27 1.75 -9.73 -8.60
CA ASP A 27 1.96 -8.29 -8.53
C ASP A 27 3.38 -7.88 -8.16
N LYS A 28 4.21 -8.81 -7.66
CA LYS A 28 5.64 -8.57 -7.43
C LYS A 28 6.34 -7.91 -8.63
N LYS A 29 5.89 -8.22 -9.86
CA LYS A 29 6.45 -7.66 -11.09
C LYS A 29 6.14 -6.17 -11.30
N ILE A 30 5.08 -5.65 -10.67
CA ILE A 30 4.65 -4.26 -10.81
C ILE A 30 4.94 -3.41 -9.57
N PHE A 31 5.52 -3.99 -8.52
CA PHE A 31 5.80 -3.32 -7.25
C PHE A 31 6.48 -1.95 -7.41
N GLU A 32 7.60 -1.89 -8.14
CA GLU A 32 8.32 -0.64 -8.38
C GLU A 32 7.46 0.40 -9.08
N HIS A 33 6.66 -0.02 -10.07
CA HIS A 33 5.76 0.88 -10.79
C HIS A 33 4.65 1.42 -9.88
N VAL A 34 4.11 0.60 -8.99
CA VAL A 34 3.10 1.03 -8.02
C VAL A 34 3.71 2.03 -7.02
N LEU A 35 4.93 1.78 -6.54
CA LEU A 35 5.65 2.74 -5.70
C LEU A 35 5.86 4.09 -6.41
N ASP A 36 6.29 4.08 -7.66
CA ASP A 36 6.54 5.31 -8.42
C ASP A 36 5.26 6.10 -8.66
N VAL A 37 4.15 5.42 -8.99
CA VAL A 37 2.83 6.05 -9.12
C VAL A 37 2.39 6.67 -7.79
N ASN A 38 2.58 5.98 -6.66
CA ASN A 38 2.22 6.50 -5.35
C ASN A 38 3.08 7.71 -4.95
N LYS A 39 4.40 7.67 -5.20
CA LYS A 39 5.28 8.83 -4.97
C LYS A 39 4.83 10.03 -5.81
N ALA A 40 4.57 9.82 -7.10
CA ALA A 40 4.08 10.88 -7.99
C ALA A 40 2.72 11.44 -7.52
N HIS A 41 1.82 10.58 -7.04
CA HIS A 41 0.54 11.00 -6.49
C HIS A 41 0.71 11.87 -5.25
N VAL A 42 1.57 11.48 -4.30
CA VAL A 42 1.84 12.27 -3.08
C VAL A 42 2.45 13.64 -3.42
N ILE A 43 3.41 13.69 -4.35
CA ILE A 43 3.98 14.95 -4.83
C ILE A 43 2.88 15.85 -5.41
N MET A 44 2.01 15.30 -6.25
CA MET A 44 0.89 16.05 -6.81
C MET A 44 -0.06 16.57 -5.72
N LEU A 45 -0.38 15.77 -4.70
CA LEU A 45 -1.23 16.20 -3.58
C LEU A 45 -0.61 17.36 -2.80
N MET A 46 0.72 17.35 -2.60
CA MET A 46 1.45 18.47 -1.99
C MET A 46 1.39 19.72 -2.88
N GLU A 47 1.65 19.59 -4.19
CA GLU A 47 1.61 20.72 -5.14
C GLU A 47 0.23 21.36 -5.26
N LYS A 48 -0.84 20.55 -5.10
CA LYS A 48 -2.22 21.03 -5.08
C LYS A 48 -2.67 21.56 -3.72
N GLY A 49 -1.84 21.47 -2.69
CA GLY A 49 -2.18 21.89 -1.33
C GLY A 49 -3.31 21.06 -0.72
N ILE A 50 -3.52 19.82 -1.19
CA ILE A 50 -4.52 18.89 -0.63
C ILE A 50 -4.01 18.30 0.68
N ILE A 51 -2.70 18.08 0.76
CA ILE A 51 -1.99 17.68 1.99
C ILE A 51 -0.89 18.69 2.30
N SER A 52 -0.48 18.75 3.57
CA SER A 52 0.62 19.61 3.99
C SER A 52 1.96 19.11 3.43
N GLY A 53 2.92 20.01 3.29
CA GLY A 53 4.28 19.63 2.89
C GLY A 53 4.96 18.71 3.92
N GLU A 54 4.60 18.84 5.20
CA GLU A 54 5.10 17.99 6.28
C GLU A 54 4.55 16.56 6.15
N ASP A 55 3.23 16.41 6.02
CA ASP A 55 2.60 15.09 5.88
C ASP A 55 3.03 14.40 4.60
N GLY A 56 3.07 15.14 3.49
CA GLY A 56 3.57 14.61 2.21
C GLY A 56 5.02 14.14 2.29
N SER A 57 5.89 14.86 3.01
CA SER A 57 7.28 14.45 3.21
C SER A 57 7.40 13.16 4.04
N LYS A 58 6.57 12.99 5.07
CA LYS A 58 6.52 11.75 5.87
C LYS A 58 6.10 10.56 5.00
N ILE A 59 5.03 10.72 4.23
CA ILE A 59 4.53 9.65 3.35
C ILE A 59 5.55 9.29 2.27
N LEU A 60 6.20 10.28 1.63
CA LEU A 60 7.26 10.04 0.66
C LEU A 60 8.46 9.32 1.28
N GLY A 61 8.84 9.69 2.50
CA GLY A 61 9.88 8.99 3.26
C GLY A 61 9.56 7.51 3.45
N ALA A 62 8.36 7.20 3.93
CA ALA A 62 7.91 5.82 4.12
C ALA A 62 7.90 5.01 2.80
N LEU A 63 7.46 5.61 1.69
CA LEU A 63 7.49 4.98 0.38
C LEU A 63 8.91 4.71 -0.15
N LEU A 64 9.88 5.56 0.19
CA LEU A 64 11.29 5.35 -0.16
C LEU A 64 11.89 4.20 0.66
N GLU A 65 11.68 4.22 1.98
CA GLU A 65 12.16 3.16 2.89
C GLU A 65 11.57 1.78 2.53
N LEU A 66 10.30 1.74 2.12
CA LEU A 66 9.63 0.53 1.67
C LEU A 66 10.25 -0.05 0.38
N GLY A 67 10.67 0.82 -0.54
CA GLY A 67 11.38 0.40 -1.76
C GLY A 67 12.73 -0.26 -1.47
N GLU A 68 13.43 0.19 -0.42
CA GLU A 68 14.72 -0.38 -0.03
C GLU A 68 14.60 -1.72 0.73
N ASN A 69 13.54 -1.88 1.53
CA ASN A 69 13.36 -3.01 2.45
C ASN A 69 12.17 -3.91 2.10
N PHE A 70 11.84 -4.00 0.81
CA PHE A 70 10.65 -4.72 0.38
C PHE A 70 10.72 -6.22 0.72
N SER A 71 9.68 -6.69 1.42
CA SER A 71 9.42 -8.11 1.62
C SER A 71 7.97 -8.42 1.23
N LEU A 72 7.80 -9.44 0.39
CA LEU A 72 6.47 -9.88 -0.02
C LEU A 72 5.81 -10.59 1.17
N ARG A 73 4.57 -10.21 1.49
CA ARG A 73 3.74 -10.94 2.44
C ARG A 73 2.59 -11.61 1.69
N SER A 74 2.31 -12.87 1.99
CA SER A 74 1.24 -13.63 1.32
C SER A 74 -0.12 -13.51 2.01
N ASP A 75 -0.22 -12.67 3.05
CA ASP A 75 -1.42 -12.49 3.88
C ASP A 75 -2.31 -11.32 3.45
N VAL A 76 -1.99 -10.72 2.30
CA VAL A 76 -2.67 -9.55 1.71
C VAL A 76 -3.30 -9.89 0.36
N GLU A 77 -4.31 -9.11 -0.03
CA GLU A 77 -5.01 -9.27 -1.30
C GLU A 77 -4.08 -8.99 -2.49
N ASP A 78 -3.50 -7.79 -2.51
CA ASP A 78 -2.67 -7.32 -3.62
C ASP A 78 -1.52 -6.43 -3.13
N ILE A 79 -0.68 -5.98 -4.05
CA ILE A 79 0.46 -5.13 -3.72
C ILE A 79 0.05 -3.73 -3.25
N HIS A 80 -1.13 -3.23 -3.65
CA HIS A 80 -1.62 -1.91 -3.26
C HIS A 80 -1.95 -1.89 -1.77
N VAL A 81 -2.70 -2.89 -1.31
CA VAL A 81 -3.04 -3.09 0.10
C VAL A 81 -1.76 -3.27 0.93
N LEU A 82 -0.78 -4.01 0.43
CA LEU A 82 0.51 -4.17 1.12
C LEU A 82 1.21 -2.83 1.33
N ILE A 83 1.33 -2.02 0.28
CA ILE A 83 1.97 -0.72 0.35
C ILE A 83 1.21 0.21 1.30
N GLU A 84 -0.12 0.21 1.24
CA GLU A 84 -0.97 1.01 2.13
C GLU A 84 -0.74 0.63 3.61
N GLU A 85 -0.80 -0.66 3.93
CA GLU A 85 -0.59 -1.15 5.31
C GLU A 85 0.81 -0.81 5.83
N GLU A 86 1.85 -0.97 5.02
CA GLU A 86 3.23 -0.66 5.45
C GLU A 86 3.44 0.86 5.63
N VAL A 87 2.85 1.69 4.77
CA VAL A 87 2.92 3.16 4.93
C VAL A 87 2.14 3.60 6.17
N ILE A 88 0.92 3.10 6.39
CA ILE A 88 0.13 3.40 7.60
C ILE A 88 0.91 2.98 8.85
N LYS A 89 1.51 1.80 8.86
CA LYS A 89 2.31 1.33 10.00
C LYS A 89 3.53 2.22 10.27
N SER A 90 4.09 2.85 9.25
CA SER A 90 5.27 3.71 9.37
C SER A 90 4.93 5.12 9.89
N VAL A 91 3.84 5.73 9.39
CA VAL A 91 3.56 7.17 9.61
C VAL A 91 2.14 7.49 10.12
N GLY A 92 1.31 6.48 10.40
CA GLY A 92 -0.10 6.61 10.79
C GLY A 92 -0.45 6.10 12.19
#